data_AF-A0A0Q4ZGW7-F1
#
_entry.id   AF-A0A0Q4ZGW7-F1
#
_cell.length_a   1.000
_cell.length_b   1.000
_cell.length_c   1.000
_cell.angle_alpha   90.00
_cell.angle_beta   90.00
_cell.angle_gamma   90.00
#
_symmetry.space_group_name_H-M   'P 1'
#
loop_
_entity.id
_entity.type
_entity.pdbx_description
1 polymer ?
#
loop_
_entity_poly.entity_id
_entity_poly.type
_entity_poly.pdbx_seq_one_letter_code
_entity_poly.pdbx_strand_id
1 'polypeptide(L)'
;MRETGPSISPDPFAPDSGPSANADTASDRGAVVNLVELERLTGFDRGTLSEWALKKGMPTERTGARGVGFQVNVRRFVEWREKLAAAEALVNAPVPEGHTWMGIKDPVKIIRAKRDFAMTAKVIGAVAPVDVIEAARERANGVIRQTVMSIPGRIFRDMAGFPDDKVRRWYAQAEKTCRAALAEAQKAEAKVIRDAP
;
A
#
# COMPACT_ATOMS: atom_id res chain seq x y z
N MET A 1 56.50 59.39 11.31
CA MET A 1 57.13 59.79 10.04
C MET A 1 57.14 58.59 9.11
N ARG A 2 56.57 58.77 7.91
CA ARG A 2 56.56 57.94 6.68
C ARG A 2 55.67 56.68 6.70
N GLU A 3 54.49 56.68 6.05
CA GLU A 3 54.15 56.74 4.59
C GLU A 3 54.45 55.40 3.88
N THR A 4 53.44 54.55 3.65
CA THR A 4 52.54 54.40 2.46
C THR A 4 53.15 53.68 1.26
N GLY A 5 52.47 52.59 0.86
CA GLY A 5 52.49 52.00 -0.48
C GLY A 5 52.34 50.46 -0.49
N PRO A 6 51.75 49.83 -1.52
CA PRO A 6 50.62 50.28 -2.34
C PRO A 6 49.50 49.23 -2.45
N SER A 7 48.33 49.71 -2.85
CA SER A 7 47.13 48.95 -3.23
C SER A 7 47.39 48.05 -4.44
N ILE A 8 47.00 46.77 -4.33
CA ILE A 8 46.78 45.89 -5.48
C ILE A 8 45.29 45.56 -5.50
N SER A 9 44.59 46.15 -6.46
CA SER A 9 43.21 45.84 -6.80
C SER A 9 43.10 44.40 -7.32
N PRO A 10 42.03 43.65 -7.00
CA PRO A 10 41.83 42.30 -7.54
C PRO A 10 41.46 42.34 -9.03
N ASP A 11 42.12 41.49 -9.81
CA ASP A 11 41.90 41.30 -11.24
C ASP A 11 40.44 40.90 -11.57
N PRO A 12 39.78 41.57 -12.54
CA PRO A 12 38.40 41.29 -12.93
C PRO A 12 38.22 40.12 -13.94
N PHE A 13 39.24 39.27 -14.11
CA PHE A 13 39.27 38.22 -15.13
C PHE A 13 39.70 36.83 -14.61
N ALA A 14 39.31 36.47 -13.39
CA ALA A 14 39.28 35.06 -13.02
C ALA A 14 38.07 34.40 -13.70
N PRO A 15 38.25 33.34 -14.52
CA PRO A 15 37.13 32.65 -15.13
C PRO A 15 36.24 32.07 -14.03
N ASP A 16 35.00 32.54 -14.03
CA ASP A 16 33.88 32.03 -13.26
C ASP A 16 33.89 30.50 -13.35
N SER A 17 34.32 29.86 -12.25
CA SER A 17 34.22 28.42 -12.09
C SER A 17 32.74 28.14 -11.96
N GLY A 18 32.11 27.96 -13.12
CA GLY A 18 30.69 27.72 -13.23
C GLY A 18 30.25 26.61 -12.29
N PRO A 19 28.97 26.64 -11.87
CA PRO A 19 28.43 25.67 -10.93
C PRO A 19 28.69 24.26 -11.46
N SER A 20 29.62 23.56 -10.80
CA SER A 20 29.84 22.14 -11.00
C SER A 20 28.49 21.45 -10.91
N ALA A 21 28.08 20.87 -12.03
CA ALA A 21 26.88 20.09 -12.17
C ALA A 21 26.82 19.03 -11.06
N ASN A 22 25.96 19.27 -10.07
CA ASN A 22 25.25 18.23 -9.36
C ASN A 22 23.76 18.56 -9.48
N ALA A 23 23.28 18.43 -10.72
CA ALA A 23 21.87 18.27 -11.00
C ALA A 23 21.47 16.87 -10.54
N ASP A 24 21.13 16.74 -9.26
CA ASP A 24 20.22 15.73 -8.76
C ASP A 24 19.83 16.08 -7.32
N THR A 25 18.55 15.88 -6.99
CA THR A 25 17.95 15.74 -5.64
C THR A 25 16.86 16.72 -5.19
N ALA A 26 15.85 16.96 -6.04
CA ALA A 26 14.51 17.30 -5.52
C ALA A 26 13.85 16.12 -4.76
N SER A 27 14.34 14.89 -4.96
CA SER A 27 13.83 13.64 -4.35
C SER A 27 14.39 13.31 -2.95
N ASP A 28 15.35 14.08 -2.43
CA ASP A 28 16.22 13.62 -1.34
C ASP A 28 15.93 14.24 0.03
N ARG A 29 14.74 14.82 0.21
CA ARG A 29 14.26 15.38 1.49
C ARG A 29 13.94 14.31 2.55
N GLY A 30 14.74 13.26 2.65
CA GLY A 30 14.63 12.25 3.70
C GLY A 30 15.52 12.61 4.88
N ALA A 31 15.06 12.31 6.10
CA ALA A 31 15.90 12.42 7.28
C ALA A 31 17.06 11.41 7.17
N VAL A 32 18.30 11.89 7.37
CA VAL A 32 19.49 11.03 7.45
C VAL A 32 19.66 10.61 8.91
N VAL A 33 19.58 9.31 9.16
CA VAL A 33 19.60 8.74 10.50
C VAL A 33 20.69 7.69 10.64
N ASN A 34 21.17 7.51 11.87
CA ASN A 34 22.07 6.40 12.20
C ASN A 34 21.27 5.09 12.32
N LEU A 35 21.95 3.94 12.20
CA LEU A 35 21.31 2.62 12.34
C LEU A 35 20.49 2.42 13.62
N VAL A 36 20.94 2.97 14.76
CA VAL A 36 20.22 2.87 16.05
C VAL A 36 18.88 3.61 16.00
N GLU A 37 18.85 4.74 15.29
CA GLU A 37 17.64 5.52 15.14
C GLU A 37 16.72 4.89 14.06
N LEU A 38 17.31 4.28 13.03
CA LEU A 38 16.57 3.51 12.03
C LEU A 38 15.88 2.28 12.65
N GLU A 39 16.55 1.58 13.57
CA GLU A 39 15.99 0.49 14.36
C GLU A 39 14.76 0.95 15.15
N ARG A 40 14.83 2.09 15.84
CA ARG A 40 13.70 2.66 16.58
C ARG A 40 12.52 3.03 15.68
N LEU A 41 12.81 3.58 14.50
CA LEU A 41 11.77 4.03 13.55
C LEU A 41 11.09 2.87 12.82
N THR A 42 11.82 1.81 12.53
CA THR A 42 11.33 0.73 11.65
C THR A 42 11.04 -0.57 12.39
N GLY A 43 11.51 -0.72 13.63
CA GLY A 43 11.37 -1.91 14.45
C GLY A 43 12.24 -3.09 14.03
N PHE A 44 13.12 -2.92 13.03
CA PHE A 44 14.06 -3.96 12.61
C PHE A 44 15.31 -3.97 13.48
N ASP A 45 15.71 -5.16 13.91
CA ASP A 45 16.93 -5.37 14.69
C ASP A 45 18.18 -4.86 13.97
N ARG A 46 19.11 -4.31 14.75
CA ARG A 46 20.36 -3.73 14.24
C ARG A 46 21.22 -4.73 13.45
N GLY A 47 21.22 -6.00 13.83
CA GLY A 47 21.91 -7.07 13.10
C GLY A 47 21.37 -7.22 11.69
N THR A 48 20.04 -7.24 11.56
CA THR A 48 19.33 -7.31 10.27
C THR A 48 19.67 -6.12 9.38
N LEU A 49 19.62 -4.91 9.94
CA LEU A 49 19.96 -3.68 9.21
C LEU A 49 21.42 -3.66 8.77
N SER A 50 22.34 -4.16 9.61
CA SER A 50 23.76 -4.26 9.25
C SER A 50 24.02 -5.28 8.14
N GLU A 51 23.31 -6.41 8.14
CA GLU A 51 23.40 -7.40 7.09
C GLU A 51 22.86 -6.86 5.76
N TRP A 52 21.79 -6.08 5.78
CA TRP A 52 21.26 -5.44 4.59
C TRP A 52 22.19 -4.36 4.03
N ALA A 53 22.84 -3.58 4.91
CA ALA A 53 23.89 -2.64 4.53
C ALA A 53 25.06 -3.32 3.82
N LEU A 54 25.50 -4.47 4.33
CA LEU A 54 26.72 -5.14 3.85
C LEU A 54 26.50 -6.11 2.69
N LYS A 55 25.36 -6.83 2.66
CA LYS A 55 25.12 -7.95 1.73
C LYS A 55 24.04 -7.67 0.70
N LYS A 56 22.97 -6.95 1.07
CA LYS A 56 21.82 -6.72 0.17
C LYS A 56 21.87 -5.37 -0.57
N GLY A 57 22.91 -4.56 -0.33
CA GLY A 57 23.11 -3.28 -1.03
C GLY A 57 22.11 -2.20 -0.62
N MET A 58 21.80 -2.11 0.68
CA MET A 58 20.96 -1.03 1.20
C MET A 58 21.59 0.34 0.91
N PRO A 59 20.81 1.35 0.48
CA PRO A 59 21.34 2.68 0.18
C PRO A 59 21.87 3.33 1.46
N THR A 60 23.19 3.57 1.50
CA THR A 60 23.85 4.27 2.61
C THR A 60 24.57 5.50 2.07
N GLU A 61 24.41 6.65 2.74
CA GLU A 61 25.09 7.90 2.37
C GLU A 61 26.55 7.87 2.83
N ARG A 62 26.81 7.14 3.92
CA ARG A 62 28.16 6.92 4.45
C ARG A 62 28.32 5.48 4.88
N THR A 63 29.18 4.76 4.16
CA THR A 63 29.61 3.41 4.52
C THR A 63 30.51 3.48 5.75
N GLY A 64 30.17 2.76 6.81
CA GLY A 64 30.89 2.82 8.08
C GLY A 64 32.34 2.35 7.95
N ALA A 65 33.30 3.23 8.24
CA ALA A 65 34.69 2.88 8.53
C ALA A 65 34.85 2.57 10.03
N ARG A 66 36.00 1.98 10.43
CA ARG A 66 36.28 1.61 11.83
C ARG A 66 36.02 2.80 12.77
N GLY A 67 34.97 2.71 13.60
CA GLY A 67 34.57 3.75 14.55
C GLY A 67 33.49 4.75 14.09
N VAL A 68 33.02 4.68 12.84
CA VAL A 68 31.97 5.57 12.30
C VAL A 68 30.74 4.75 11.91
N GLY A 69 29.58 5.06 12.49
CA GLY A 69 28.32 4.38 12.20
C GLY A 69 27.77 4.68 10.80
N PHE A 70 27.02 3.73 10.24
CA PHE A 70 26.33 3.91 8.97
C PHE A 70 25.26 5.00 9.07
N GLN A 71 25.21 5.86 8.06
CA GLN A 71 24.19 6.88 7.88
C GLN A 71 23.29 6.50 6.70
N VAL A 72 21.99 6.50 6.96
CA VAL A 72 20.96 6.02 6.04
C VAL A 72 19.91 7.09 5.88
N ASN A 73 19.58 7.43 4.63
CA ASN A 73 18.42 8.26 4.33
C ASN A 73 17.15 7.39 4.44
N VAL A 74 16.24 7.76 5.34
CA VAL A 74 15.02 6.97 5.64
C VAL A 74 14.16 6.78 4.40
N ARG A 75 14.04 7.79 3.54
CA ARG A 75 13.21 7.72 2.34
C ARG A 75 13.78 6.71 1.34
N ARG A 76 15.09 6.81 1.07
CA ARG A 76 15.79 5.87 0.18
C ARG A 76 15.73 4.44 0.72
N PHE A 77 15.78 4.27 2.04
CA PHE A 77 15.61 2.97 2.70
C PHE A 77 14.22 2.36 2.45
N VAL A 78 13.14 3.15 2.61
CA VAL A 78 11.77 2.68 2.37
C VAL A 78 11.57 2.29 0.90
N GLU A 79 11.98 3.14 -0.03
CA GLU A 79 11.87 2.87 -1.48
C GLU A 79 12.66 1.62 -1.89
N TRP A 80 13.84 1.41 -1.30
CA TRP A 80 14.63 0.20 -1.51
C TRP A 80 13.95 -1.04 -0.92
N ARG A 81 13.35 -0.94 0.28
CA ARG A 81 12.62 -2.04 0.91
C ARG A 81 11.38 -2.45 0.12
N GLU A 82 10.63 -1.50 -0.43
CA GLU A 82 9.48 -1.79 -1.29
C GLU A 82 9.90 -2.56 -2.54
N LYS A 83 11.00 -2.14 -3.18
CA LYS A 83 11.58 -2.85 -4.33
C LYS A 83 12.07 -4.25 -3.96
N LEU A 84 12.73 -4.40 -2.81
CA LEU A 84 13.20 -5.69 -2.31
C LEU A 84 12.01 -6.62 -1.98
N ALA A 85 10.97 -6.11 -1.33
CA ALA A 85 9.77 -6.87 -1.00
C ALA A 85 9.01 -7.30 -2.28
N ALA A 86 8.93 -6.43 -3.28
CA ALA A 86 8.37 -6.78 -4.59
C ALA A 86 9.20 -7.87 -5.29
N ALA A 87 10.54 -7.82 -5.19
CA ALA A 87 11.43 -8.84 -5.76
C ALA A 87 11.35 -10.17 -5.00
N GLU A 88 11.29 -10.15 -3.67
CA GLU A 88 11.14 -11.37 -2.85
C GLU A 88 9.74 -11.99 -3.03
N ALA A 89 8.70 -11.18 -3.21
CA ALA A 89 7.37 -11.67 -3.58
C ALA A 89 7.33 -12.34 -4.97
N LEU A 90 8.15 -11.87 -5.92
CA LEU A 90 8.31 -12.51 -7.23
C LEU A 90 9.02 -13.87 -7.14
N VAL A 91 9.95 -14.04 -6.21
CA VAL A 91 10.72 -15.29 -6.02
C VAL A 91 9.94 -16.33 -5.20
N ASN A 92 9.19 -15.89 -4.19
CA ASN A 92 8.40 -16.77 -3.30
C ASN A 92 6.96 -16.99 -3.77
N ALA A 93 6.58 -16.51 -4.96
CA ALA A 93 5.29 -16.85 -5.54
C ALA A 93 5.22 -18.37 -5.74
N PRO A 94 4.23 -19.08 -5.17
CA PRO A 94 4.11 -20.51 -5.33
C PRO A 94 3.97 -20.81 -6.83
N VAL A 95 4.94 -21.53 -7.39
CA VAL A 95 4.82 -22.11 -8.72
C VAL A 95 3.80 -23.25 -8.59
N PRO A 96 2.60 -23.16 -9.18
CA PRO A 96 1.69 -24.28 -9.16
C PRO A 96 2.32 -25.43 -9.94
N GLU A 97 2.57 -26.56 -9.26
CA GLU A 97 2.89 -27.84 -9.88
C GLU A 97 1.66 -28.28 -10.68
N GLY A 98 1.63 -27.92 -11.95
CA GLY A 98 0.49 -28.20 -12.81
C GLY A 98 0.60 -27.44 -14.11
N HIS A 99 1.22 -28.11 -15.08
CA HIS A 99 1.28 -27.73 -16.50
C HIS A 99 2.10 -26.48 -16.82
N THR A 100 3.34 -26.73 -17.27
CA THR A 100 4.03 -25.83 -18.20
C THR A 100 3.11 -25.54 -19.39
N TRP A 101 2.42 -24.41 -19.36
CA TRP A 101 1.73 -23.88 -20.52
C TRP A 101 2.77 -23.68 -21.64
N MET A 102 2.74 -24.56 -22.63
CA MET A 102 3.60 -24.57 -23.82
C MET A 102 5.12 -24.74 -23.61
N GLY A 103 5.57 -25.55 -22.65
CA GLY A 103 6.99 -25.97 -22.58
C GLY A 103 8.02 -24.83 -22.37
N ILE A 104 7.55 -23.65 -21.97
CA ILE A 104 8.39 -22.49 -21.69
C ILE A 104 9.06 -22.73 -20.33
N LYS A 105 10.36 -23.07 -20.32
CA LYS A 105 11.16 -23.27 -19.11
C LYS A 105 11.63 -21.97 -18.44
N ASP A 106 11.43 -20.84 -19.12
CA ASP A 106 11.91 -19.53 -18.68
C ASP A 106 10.84 -18.83 -17.83
N PRO A 107 11.07 -18.61 -16.53
CA PRO A 107 10.09 -18.04 -15.61
C PRO A 107 9.61 -16.65 -16.04
N VAL A 108 10.47 -15.85 -16.69
CA VAL A 108 10.11 -14.51 -17.17
C VAL A 108 9.07 -14.59 -18.29
N LYS A 109 9.23 -15.56 -19.20
CA LYS A 109 8.30 -15.77 -20.31
C LYS A 109 6.96 -16.35 -19.84
N ILE A 110 6.96 -17.18 -18.79
CA ILE A 110 5.72 -17.66 -18.16
C ILE A 110 4.94 -16.48 -17.55
N ILE A 111 5.61 -15.59 -16.82
CA ILE A 111 4.97 -14.42 -16.19
C ILE A 111 4.42 -13.47 -17.26
N ARG A 112 5.18 -13.25 -18.34
CA ARG A 112 4.73 -12.42 -19.46
C ARG A 112 3.51 -13.03 -20.14
N ALA A 113 3.52 -14.33 -20.42
CA ALA A 113 2.38 -15.03 -20.95
C ALA A 113 1.16 -14.95 -20.01
N LYS A 114 1.35 -15.17 -18.70
CA LYS A 114 0.26 -15.02 -17.71
C LYS A 114 -0.31 -13.61 -17.68
N ARG A 115 0.53 -12.57 -17.78
CA ARG A 115 0.09 -11.18 -17.87
C ARG A 115 -0.68 -10.92 -19.15
N ASP A 116 -0.18 -11.41 -20.28
CA ASP A 116 -0.83 -11.24 -21.58
C ASP A 116 -2.17 -11.99 -21.62
N PHE A 117 -2.26 -13.18 -21.02
CA PHE A 117 -3.52 -13.90 -20.81
C PHE A 117 -4.46 -13.15 -19.87
N ALA A 118 -3.98 -12.61 -18.74
CA ALA A 118 -4.82 -11.83 -17.83
C ALA A 118 -5.35 -10.55 -18.48
N MET A 119 -4.54 -9.87 -19.29
CA MET A 119 -4.94 -8.69 -20.05
C MET A 119 -5.92 -9.05 -21.17
N THR A 120 -5.66 -10.14 -21.89
CA THR A 120 -6.57 -10.64 -22.94
C THR A 120 -7.89 -11.10 -22.34
N ALA A 121 -7.87 -11.79 -21.21
CA ALA A 121 -9.06 -12.21 -20.49
C ALA A 121 -9.83 -11.04 -19.86
N LYS A 122 -9.14 -9.97 -19.44
CA LYS A 122 -9.77 -8.70 -19.02
C LYS A 122 -10.47 -8.00 -20.19
N VAL A 123 -9.89 -8.02 -21.39
CA VAL A 123 -10.48 -7.45 -22.62
C VAL A 123 -11.67 -8.28 -23.10
N ILE A 124 -11.60 -9.61 -22.99
CA ILE A 124 -12.67 -10.55 -23.38
C ILE A 124 -13.74 -10.66 -22.27
N GLY A 125 -13.55 -10.03 -21.11
CA GLY A 125 -14.48 -10.07 -19.98
C GLY A 125 -14.50 -11.42 -19.22
N ALA A 126 -13.53 -12.29 -19.47
CA ALA A 126 -13.39 -13.60 -18.86
C ALA A 126 -12.71 -13.57 -17.48
N VAL A 127 -12.05 -12.46 -17.10
CA VAL A 127 -11.46 -12.28 -15.77
C VAL A 127 -11.99 -10.99 -15.15
N ALA A 128 -12.75 -11.15 -14.07
CA ALA A 128 -13.28 -10.04 -13.30
C ALA A 128 -12.35 -9.71 -12.12
N PRO A 129 -12.09 -8.42 -11.83
CA PRO A 129 -11.29 -8.03 -10.67
C PRO A 129 -12.09 -8.32 -9.38
N VAL A 130 -11.83 -9.47 -8.76
CA VAL A 130 -12.56 -9.99 -7.59
C VAL A 130 -12.59 -8.96 -6.46
N ASP A 131 -11.45 -8.37 -6.13
CA ASP A 131 -11.34 -7.36 -5.04
C ASP A 131 -12.26 -6.16 -5.25
N VAL A 132 -12.42 -5.71 -6.51
CA VAL A 132 -13.27 -4.56 -6.84
C VAL A 132 -14.75 -4.93 -6.71
N ILE A 133 -15.11 -6.15 -7.12
CA ILE A 133 -16.47 -6.65 -7.01
C ILE A 133 -16.84 -6.90 -5.55
N GLU A 134 -15.94 -7.48 -4.77
CA GLU A 134 -16.13 -7.69 -3.33
C GLU A 134 -16.31 -6.36 -2.60
N ALA A 135 -15.44 -5.38 -2.84
CA ALA A 135 -15.56 -4.05 -2.25
C ALA A 135 -16.86 -3.34 -2.68
N ALA A 136 -17.27 -3.47 -3.94
CA ALA A 136 -18.53 -2.90 -4.42
C ALA A 136 -19.74 -3.57 -3.76
N ARG A 137 -19.71 -4.89 -3.63
CA ARG A 137 -20.75 -5.70 -3.00
C ARG A 137 -20.88 -5.41 -1.50
N GLU A 138 -19.76 -5.28 -0.80
CA GLU A 138 -19.74 -4.91 0.62
C GLU A 138 -20.41 -3.54 0.83
N ARG A 139 -20.06 -2.54 0.00
CA ARG A 139 -20.71 -1.21 0.06
C ARG A 139 -22.20 -1.30 -0.22
N ALA A 140 -22.61 -2.03 -1.26
CA ALA A 140 -24.01 -2.18 -1.62
C ALA A 140 -24.82 -2.84 -0.47
N ASN A 141 -24.29 -3.93 0.10
CA ASN A 141 -24.92 -4.62 1.23
C ASN A 141 -24.97 -3.76 2.49
N GLY A 142 -23.94 -2.92 2.71
CA GLY A 142 -23.93 -1.91 3.78
C GLY A 142 -25.09 -0.92 3.66
N VAL A 143 -25.29 -0.37 2.46
CA VAL A 143 -26.39 0.59 2.18
C VAL A 143 -27.77 -0.08 2.36
N ILE A 144 -27.94 -1.31 1.86
CA ILE A 144 -29.19 -2.07 2.02
C ILE A 144 -29.49 -2.29 3.49
N ARG A 145 -28.50 -2.75 4.27
CA ARG A 145 -28.65 -2.98 5.72
C ARG A 145 -29.07 -1.72 6.46
N GLN A 146 -28.40 -0.60 6.20
CA GLN A 146 -28.72 0.68 6.81
C GLN A 146 -30.14 1.13 6.47
N THR A 147 -30.51 1.01 5.18
CA THR A 147 -31.84 1.42 4.69
C THR A 147 -32.94 0.57 5.32
N VAL A 148 -32.81 -0.75 5.29
CA VAL A 148 -33.78 -1.70 5.86
C VAL A 148 -33.92 -1.50 7.37
N MET A 149 -32.80 -1.37 8.10
CA MET A 149 -32.84 -1.17 9.55
C MET A 149 -33.32 0.23 9.98
N SER A 150 -33.42 1.19 9.05
CA SER A 150 -34.04 2.48 9.34
C SER A 150 -35.57 2.42 9.39
N ILE A 151 -36.19 1.38 8.80
CA ILE A 151 -37.65 1.25 8.68
C ILE A 151 -38.34 1.21 10.04
N PRO A 152 -37.92 0.39 11.03
CA PRO A 152 -38.55 0.38 12.36
C PRO A 152 -38.49 1.76 13.04
N GLY A 153 -37.38 2.49 12.88
CA GLY A 153 -37.22 3.84 13.43
C GLY A 153 -38.16 4.87 12.80
N ARG A 154 -38.44 4.76 11.50
CA ARG A 154 -39.44 5.60 10.81
C ARG A 154 -40.86 5.26 11.27
N ILE A 155 -41.19 3.98 11.34
CA ILE A 155 -42.48 3.49 11.85
C ILE A 155 -42.74 4.02 13.27
N PHE A 156 -41.73 4.00 14.15
CA PHE A 156 -41.87 4.54 15.51
C PHE A 156 -42.21 6.03 15.51
N ARG A 157 -41.54 6.83 14.66
CA ARG A 157 -41.77 8.28 14.54
C ARG A 157 -43.17 8.59 14.01
N ASP A 158 -43.61 7.85 13.00
CA ASP A 158 -44.91 8.08 12.35
C ASP A 158 -46.09 7.66 13.25
N MET A 159 -45.83 6.83 14.26
CA MET A 159 -46.83 6.39 15.26
C MET A 159 -46.84 7.23 16.55
N ALA A 160 -46.31 8.46 16.50
CA ALA A 160 -46.44 9.40 17.61
C ALA A 160 -47.94 9.67 17.92
N GLY A 161 -48.33 9.45 19.18
CA GLY A 161 -49.72 9.61 19.65
C GLY A 161 -50.50 8.30 19.84
N PHE A 162 -49.94 7.16 19.45
CA PHE A 162 -50.49 5.85 19.81
C PHE A 162 -50.02 5.41 21.20
N PRO A 163 -50.73 4.49 21.88
CA PRO A 163 -50.30 3.94 23.17
C PRO A 163 -48.91 3.29 23.07
N ASP A 164 -48.00 3.70 23.96
CA ASP A 164 -46.59 3.30 23.98
C ASP A 164 -46.39 1.77 23.90
N ASP A 165 -47.23 1.00 24.59
CA ASP A 165 -47.12 -0.46 24.61
C ASP A 165 -47.36 -1.10 23.23
N LYS A 166 -48.29 -0.54 22.45
CA LYS A 166 -48.56 -1.02 21.08
C LYS A 166 -47.42 -0.62 20.15
N VAL A 167 -46.93 0.61 20.27
CA VAL A 167 -45.81 1.14 19.47
C VAL A 167 -44.55 0.31 19.69
N ARG A 168 -44.21 -0.02 20.95
CA ARG A 168 -43.06 -0.88 21.28
C ARG A 168 -43.17 -2.28 20.69
N ARG A 169 -44.36 -2.91 20.74
CA ARG A 169 -44.59 -4.23 20.14
C ARG A 169 -44.41 -4.21 18.64
N TRP A 170 -44.96 -3.21 17.96
CA TRP A 170 -44.82 -3.06 16.51
C TRP A 170 -43.39 -2.75 16.09
N TYR A 171 -42.68 -1.93 16.85
CA TYR A 171 -41.26 -1.69 16.64
C TYR A 171 -40.45 -2.98 16.73
N ALA A 172 -40.62 -3.74 17.82
CA ALA A 172 -39.94 -5.03 18.01
C ALA A 172 -40.27 -6.04 16.91
N GLN A 173 -41.52 -6.06 16.44
CA GLN A 173 -41.95 -6.92 15.34
C GLN A 173 -41.31 -6.50 14.02
N ALA A 174 -41.32 -5.22 13.68
CA ALA A 174 -40.69 -4.69 12.48
C ALA A 174 -39.18 -4.97 12.48
N GLU A 175 -38.51 -4.72 13.61
CA GLU A 175 -37.09 -5.01 13.77
C GLU A 175 -36.78 -6.51 13.58
N LYS A 176 -37.58 -7.40 14.20
CA LYS A 176 -37.42 -8.85 14.03
C LYS A 176 -37.58 -9.27 12.58
N THR A 177 -38.58 -8.74 11.87
CA THR A 177 -38.81 -9.04 10.46
C THR A 177 -37.67 -8.54 9.58
N CYS A 178 -37.21 -7.31 9.77
CA CYS A 178 -36.07 -6.74 9.04
C CYS A 178 -34.79 -7.58 9.23
N ARG A 179 -34.48 -7.97 10.48
CA ARG A 179 -33.33 -8.82 10.79
C ARG A 179 -33.46 -10.21 10.16
N ALA A 180 -34.64 -10.82 10.22
CA ALA A 180 -34.90 -12.13 9.62
C ALA A 180 -34.70 -12.11 8.10
N ALA A 181 -35.24 -11.09 7.42
CA ALA A 181 -35.10 -10.92 5.97
C ALA A 181 -33.62 -10.77 5.55
N LEU A 182 -32.85 -9.96 6.28
CA LEU A 182 -31.41 -9.81 6.00
C LEU A 182 -30.63 -11.10 6.23
N ALA A 183 -30.96 -11.87 7.27
CA ALA A 183 -30.32 -13.15 7.55
C ALA A 183 -30.67 -14.21 6.47
N GLU A 184 -31.90 -14.21 5.98
CA GLU A 184 -32.32 -15.09 4.88
C GLU A 184 -31.62 -14.72 3.56
N ALA A 185 -31.53 -13.43 3.24
CA ALA A 185 -30.79 -12.93 2.08
C ALA A 185 -29.32 -13.37 2.13
N GLN A 186 -28.66 -13.25 3.29
CA GLN A 186 -27.28 -13.70 3.46
C GLN A 186 -27.12 -15.22 3.26
N LYS A 187 -28.09 -16.02 3.71
CA LYS A 187 -28.08 -17.48 3.48
C LYS A 187 -28.25 -17.82 1.99
N ALA A 188 -29.17 -17.14 1.32
CA ALA A 188 -29.40 -17.32 -0.12
C ALA A 188 -28.12 -16.96 -0.92
N GLU A 189 -27.48 -15.87 -0.53
CA GLU A 189 -26.21 -15.41 -1.09
C GLU A 189 -25.09 -16.44 -0.92
N ALA A 190 -24.90 -16.96 0.31
CA ALA A 190 -23.89 -17.97 0.61
C ALA A 190 -24.14 -19.29 -0.15
N LYS A 191 -25.41 -19.67 -0.33
CA LYS A 191 -25.78 -20.85 -1.13
C LYS A 191 -25.35 -20.68 -2.59
N VAL A 192 -25.62 -19.52 -3.20
CA VAL A 192 -25.21 -19.24 -4.59
C VAL A 192 -23.69 -19.29 -4.75
N ILE A 193 -22.95 -18.73 -3.79
CA ILE A 193 -21.47 -18.77 -3.82
C ILE A 193 -20.95 -20.21 -3.72
N ARG A 194 -21.52 -21.02 -2.82
CA ARG A 194 -21.08 -22.41 -2.64
C ARG A 194 -21.42 -23.29 -3.85
N ASP A 195 -22.56 -23.05 -4.48
CA ASP A 195 -23.04 -23.85 -5.60
C ASP A 195 -22.48 -23.34 -6.95
N ALA A 196 -21.62 -22.31 -6.94
CA ALA A 196 -20.92 -21.81 -8.12
C ALA A 196 -19.80 -22.79 -8.57
N PRO A 197 -19.65 -23.06 -9.88
CA PRO A 197 -18.70 -24.01 -10.43
C PRO A 197 -17.23 -23.55 -10.35
#